data_AF-A0A0L6WPP7-F1
#
_entry.id   AF-A0A0L6WPP7-F1
#
_cell.length_a   1.000
_cell.length_b   1.000
_cell.length_c   1.000
_cell.angle_alpha   90.00
_cell.angle_beta   90.00
_cell.angle_gamma   90.00
#
_symmetry.space_group_name_H-M   'P 1'
#
loop_
_entity.id
_entity.type
_entity.pdbx_description
1 polymer ?
#
loop_
_entity_poly.entity_id
_entity_poly.type
_entity_poly.pdbx_seq_one_letter_code
_entity_poly.pdbx_strand_id
1 'polypeptide(L)'
;MDVSTIQAKHTFRVQLPNTIESEMITISANKGDKLKVVADAWNTQSDCHYEWQICFAPCDVDLSAVQARFEPGGQLTIDVRRTGRHVVSI
;
A
#
# COMPACT_ATOMS: atom_id res chain seq x y z
N MET A 1 8.64 -3.97 8.37
CA MET A 1 7.25 -3.87 7.88
C MET A 1 6.33 -3.90 9.09
N ASP A 2 5.34 -3.03 9.13
CA ASP A 2 4.31 -2.95 10.17
C ASP A 2 2.93 -2.86 9.52
N VAL A 3 1.95 -3.54 10.11
CA VAL A 3 0.55 -3.48 9.69
C VAL A 3 -0.29 -3.20 10.92
N SER A 4 -1.07 -2.13 10.87
CA SER A 4 -2.00 -1.76 11.92
C SER A 4 -3.41 -1.62 11.36
N THR A 5 -4.40 -2.02 12.16
CA THR A 5 -5.81 -1.95 11.80
C THR A 5 -6.58 -1.27 12.91
N ILE A 6 -7.36 -0.28 12.54
CA ILE A 6 -8.37 0.34 13.41
C ILE A 6 -9.74 0.24 12.74
N GLN A 7 -10.80 0.72 13.40
CA GLN A 7 -12.16 0.64 12.83
C GLN A 7 -12.29 1.37 11.50
N ALA A 8 -11.57 2.50 11.32
CA ALA A 8 -11.70 3.36 10.16
C ALA A 8 -10.79 3.00 8.97
N LYS A 9 -9.64 2.35 9.21
CA LYS A 9 -8.63 2.09 8.17
C LYS A 9 -7.68 0.95 8.53
N HIS A 10 -7.05 0.40 7.49
CA HIS A 10 -5.80 -0.34 7.59
C HIS A 10 -4.64 0.60 7.24
N THR A 11 -3.51 0.42 7.91
CA THR A 11 -2.27 1.11 7.61
C THR A 11 -1.15 0.11 7.43
N PHE A 12 -0.50 0.14 6.28
CA PHE A 12 0.72 -0.59 5.97
C PHE A 12 1.91 0.38 5.99
N ARG A 13 2.98 0.00 6.69
CA ARG A 13 4.23 0.76 6.73
C ARG A 13 5.41 -0.11 6.38
N VAL A 14 6.30 0.39 5.54
CA VAL A 14 7.56 -0.26 5.22
C VAL A 14 8.69 0.76 5.12
N GLN A 15 9.85 0.35 5.60
CA GLN A 15 11.08 1.10 5.44
C GLN A 15 11.77 0.60 4.18
N LEU A 16 11.88 1.47 3.18
CA LEU A 16 12.63 1.23 1.96
C LEU A 16 14.06 1.79 2.12
N PRO A 17 15.03 1.27 1.36
CA PRO A 17 16.35 1.88 1.29
C PRO A 17 16.28 3.32 0.76
N ASN A 18 17.23 4.15 1.15
CA ASN A 18 17.33 5.55 0.71
C ASN A 18 17.66 5.70 -0.79
N THR A 19 17.89 4.61 -1.50
CA THR A 19 18.07 4.59 -2.96
C THR A 19 16.75 4.52 -3.72
N ILE A 20 15.64 4.21 -3.04
CA ILE A 20 14.31 4.19 -3.65
C ILE A 20 13.71 5.59 -3.56
N GLU A 21 13.36 6.12 -4.72
CA GLU A 21 12.63 7.38 -4.86
C GLU A 21 11.13 7.12 -5.05
N SER A 22 10.31 8.15 -4.84
CA SER A 22 8.85 8.02 -4.93
C SER A 22 8.37 7.55 -6.30
N GLU A 23 9.05 7.96 -7.37
CA GLU A 23 8.78 7.64 -8.76
C GLU A 23 9.06 6.17 -9.08
N MET A 24 9.83 5.48 -8.24
CA MET A 24 10.16 4.06 -8.36
C MET A 24 9.10 3.17 -7.70
N ILE A 25 8.08 3.75 -7.08
CA ILE A 25 7.04 3.04 -6.33
C ILE A 25 5.75 3.00 -7.14
N THR A 26 5.28 1.79 -7.43
CA THR A 26 3.98 1.53 -8.04
C THR A 26 3.04 0.89 -7.02
N ILE A 27 1.86 1.49 -6.85
CA ILE A 27 0.78 0.95 -6.01
C ILE A 27 -0.43 0.70 -6.90
N SER A 28 -0.95 -0.52 -6.87
CA SER A 28 -2.07 -0.95 -7.72
C SER A 28 -3.15 -1.66 -6.91
N ALA A 29 -4.41 -1.27 -7.15
CA ALA A 29 -5.58 -1.99 -6.67
C ALA A 29 -5.91 -3.12 -7.63
N ASN A 30 -5.94 -4.34 -7.12
CA ASN A 30 -6.12 -5.56 -7.91
C ASN A 30 -7.42 -6.26 -7.52
N LYS A 31 -7.94 -7.09 -8.44
CA LYS A 31 -9.16 -7.90 -8.23
C LYS A 31 -9.06 -8.74 -6.96
N GLY A 32 -10.18 -8.79 -6.22
CA GLY A 32 -10.33 -9.63 -5.02
C GLY A 32 -9.80 -8.95 -3.75
N ASP A 33 -10.02 -7.65 -3.61
CA ASP A 33 -9.64 -6.84 -2.46
C ASP A 33 -8.15 -6.96 -2.13
N LYS A 34 -7.31 -6.69 -3.14
CA LYS A 34 -5.85 -6.76 -3.02
C LYS A 34 -5.20 -5.45 -3.40
N LEU A 35 -4.14 -5.09 -2.68
CA LEU A 35 -3.22 -4.03 -3.07
C LEU A 35 -1.86 -4.65 -3.39
N LYS A 36 -1.30 -4.34 -4.56
CA LYS A 36 0.08 -4.71 -4.91
C LYS A 36 0.95 -3.46 -4.86
N VAL A 37 2.07 -3.57 -4.17
CA VAL A 37 3.09 -2.52 -3.99
C VAL A 37 4.39 -3.05 -4.57
N VAL A 38 4.97 -2.33 -5.51
CA VAL A 38 6.26 -2.63 -6.11
C VAL A 38 7.14 -1.39 -5.95
N ALA A 39 8.36 -1.58 -5.47
CA ALA A 39 9.39 -0.55 -5.48
C ALA A 39 10.60 -1.10 -6.24
N ASP A 40 10.97 -0.45 -7.34
CA ASP A 40 12.00 -0.96 -8.24
C ASP A 40 12.97 0.14 -8.71
N ALA A 41 14.20 0.11 -8.19
CA ALA A 41 15.27 1.01 -8.63
C ALA A 41 16.00 0.43 -9.85
N TRP A 42 15.44 0.67 -11.04
CA TRP A 42 15.96 0.19 -12.32
C TRP A 42 17.40 0.60 -12.66
N ASN A 43 17.95 1.60 -11.98
CA ASN A 43 19.26 2.18 -12.25
C ASN A 43 20.39 1.66 -11.34
N THR A 44 20.11 0.76 -10.40
CA THR A 44 21.11 0.28 -9.42
C THR A 44 21.45 -1.21 -9.62
N GLN A 45 22.69 -1.60 -9.26
CA GLN A 45 23.27 -2.92 -9.58
C GLN A 45 22.94 -4.03 -8.56
N SER A 46 22.25 -3.75 -7.45
CA SER A 46 22.02 -4.72 -6.37
C SER A 46 20.63 -4.60 -5.74
N ASP A 47 19.91 -5.72 -5.63
CA ASP A 47 18.63 -5.90 -4.90
C ASP A 47 17.73 -4.67 -4.87
N CYS A 48 17.31 -4.27 -6.07
CA CYS A 48 16.57 -3.03 -6.29
C CYS A 48 15.06 -3.23 -6.31
N HIS A 49 14.58 -4.48 -6.28
CA HIS A 49 13.18 -4.85 -6.45
C HIS A 49 12.57 -5.35 -5.16
N TYR A 50 11.53 -4.67 -4.71
CA TYR A 50 10.74 -5.04 -3.55
C TYR A 50 9.27 -5.15 -3.95
N GLU A 51 8.62 -6.22 -3.50
CA GLU A 51 7.23 -6.49 -3.83
C GLU A 51 6.44 -6.95 -2.62
N TRP A 52 5.26 -6.37 -2.44
CA TRP A 52 4.28 -6.79 -1.44
C TRP A 52 2.90 -6.92 -2.07
N GLN A 53 2.18 -7.94 -1.62
CA GLN A 53 0.75 -8.08 -1.86
C GLN A 53 0.01 -8.05 -0.53
N ILE A 54 -0.87 -7.08 -0.37
CA ILE A 54 -1.73 -6.90 0.80
C ILE A 54 -3.10 -7.44 0.42
N CYS A 55 -3.55 -8.48 1.13
CA CYS A 55 -4.87 -9.07 0.94
C CYS A 55 -5.80 -8.58 2.07
N PHE A 56 -6.96 -8.06 1.70
CA PHE A 56 -8.00 -7.68 2.65
C PHE A 56 -9.09 -8.74 2.72
N ALA A 57 -9.86 -8.73 3.81
CA ALA A 57 -11.07 -9.53 3.87
C ALA A 57 -12.08 -9.04 2.81
N PRO A 58 -12.89 -9.93 2.23
CA PRO A 58 -13.89 -9.53 1.23
C PRO A 58 -14.76 -8.38 1.71
N CYS A 59 -14.86 -7.33 0.90
CA CYS A 59 -15.68 -6.14 1.14
C CYS A 59 -15.29 -5.29 2.38
N ASP A 60 -14.11 -5.48 3.00
CA ASP A 60 -13.69 -4.72 4.20
C ASP A 60 -13.08 -3.35 3.86
N VAL A 61 -12.68 -3.13 2.61
CA VAL A 61 -11.92 -1.95 2.18
C VAL A 61 -12.50 -1.23 0.99
N ASP A 62 -12.27 0.08 0.96
CA ASP A 62 -12.53 0.94 -0.20
C ASP A 62 -11.19 1.22 -0.91
N LEU A 63 -10.92 0.45 -1.97
CA LEU A 63 -9.70 0.60 -2.77
C LEU A 63 -9.72 1.84 -3.70
N SER A 64 -10.83 2.56 -3.80
CA SER A 64 -10.87 3.85 -4.50
C SER A 64 -10.26 4.99 -3.69
N ALA A 65 -10.12 4.80 -2.37
CA ALA A 65 -9.64 5.81 -1.42
C ALA A 65 -8.28 5.45 -0.80
N VAL A 66 -7.38 4.84 -1.57
CA VAL A 66 -6.01 4.53 -1.13
C VAL A 66 -5.19 5.81 -1.04
N GLN A 67 -4.55 6.02 0.11
CA GLN A 67 -3.63 7.14 0.32
C GLN A 67 -2.23 6.61 0.59
N ALA A 68 -1.26 7.06 -0.18
CA ALA A 68 0.15 6.75 0.01
C ALA A 68 0.93 8.01 0.37
N ARG A 69 1.87 7.88 1.30
CA ARG A 69 2.84 8.92 1.65
C ARG A 69 4.23 8.28 1.67
N PHE A 70 5.19 8.92 1.02
CA PHE A 70 6.59 8.53 1.04
C PHE A 70 7.39 9.67 1.64
N GLU A 71 7.91 9.45 2.85
CA GLU A 71 8.60 10.47 3.62
C GLU A 71 10.10 10.48 3.31
N PRO A 72 10.78 11.64 3.44
CA PRO A 72 12.23 11.70 3.41
C PRO A 72 12.84 10.68 4.37
N GLY A 73 13.80 9.88 3.88
CA GLY A 73 14.39 8.78 4.65
C GLY A 73 13.72 7.42 4.42
N GLY A 74 12.86 7.28 3.41
CA GLY A 74 12.48 5.97 2.85
C GLY A 74 11.25 5.32 3.49
N GLN A 75 10.50 6.02 4.35
CA GLN A 75 9.32 5.44 4.95
C GLN A 75 8.09 5.57 4.03
N LEU A 76 7.63 4.43 3.50
CA LEU A 76 6.36 4.33 2.78
C LEU A 76 5.23 3.98 3.75
N THR A 77 4.21 4.83 3.81
CA THR A 77 2.96 4.59 4.53
C THR A 77 1.80 4.53 3.55
N ILE A 78 1.01 3.47 3.62
CA ILE A 78 -0.21 3.29 2.83
C ILE A 78 -1.39 3.14 3.77
N ASP A 79 -2.36 4.04 3.66
CA ASP A 79 -3.62 4.03 4.37
C ASP A 79 -4.74 3.58 3.41
N VAL A 80 -5.53 2.59 3.82
CA VAL A 80 -6.70 2.10 3.08
C VAL A 80 -7.91 2.22 3.99
N ARG A 81 -8.92 3.00 3.55
CA ARG A 81 -10.15 3.20 4.31
C ARG A 81 -10.93 1.88 4.40
N ARG A 82 -11.47 1.60 5.58
CA ARG A 82 -12.41 0.50 5.79
C ARG A 82 -13.81 0.93 5.41
N THR A 83 -14.55 0.07 4.72
CA THR A 83 -15.92 0.34 4.25
C THR A 83 -16.94 0.44 5.37
N GLY A 84 -16.65 -0.13 6.55
CA GLY A 84 -17.43 0.06 7.77
C GLY A 84 -18.94 -0.03 7.55
N ARG A 85 -19.43 -1.12 6.91
CA ARG A 85 -20.84 -1.42 6.58
C ARG A 85 -21.80 -0.20 6.58
N HIS A 86 -21.96 0.42 5.42
CA HIS A 86 -23.27 0.87 4.92
C HIS A 86 -23.25 0.75 3.39
N VAL A 87 -23.47 -0.47 2.89
CA VAL A 87 -23.90 -0.67 1.51
C VAL A 87 -25.43 -0.69 1.54
N VAL A 88 -26.06 0.44 1.24
CA VAL A 88 -27.40 0.41 0.65
C VAL A 88 -27.15 0.30 -0.85
N SER A 89 -27.36 -0.89 -1.40
CA SER A 89 -27.47 -1.07 -2.85
C SER A 89 -28.91 -0.71 -3.24
N ILE A 90 -29.06 0.21 -4.20
CA ILE A 90 -30.32 0.47 -4.91
C ILE A 90 -30.41 -0.51 -6.08
#